data_AF-A0AAW1N246-F1
#
_entry.id   AF-A0AAW1N246-F1
#
_cell.length_a   1.000
_cell.length_b   1.000
_cell.length_c   1.000
_cell.angle_alpha   90.00
_cell.angle_beta   90.00
_cell.angle_gamma   90.00
#
_symmetry.space_group_name_H-M   'P 1'
#
loop_
_entity.id
_entity.type
_entity.pdbx_description
1 polymer ?
#
loop_
_entity_poly.entity_id
_entity_poly.type
_entity_poly.pdbx_seq_one_letter_code
_entity_poly.pdbx_strand_id
1 'polypeptide(L)'
;MGKFQDIEVEYEKNKELTKEDVNLLKDWMEKQPHLPKISEFQIIIFLHSCYYKIEPTKTCIETFLVAPLKKKTHDGYQIIYCKFFNTDANKFVFSDAVKVFDMVILLMLHQLGTAPGYLILGDLAGISFGHMTKFLPTHLMKFFLYFQEALPIRLKGLLFINIPPFMDKLMALLKPFMKKELLSCLKLYTNNFDELYKTIPRDCFPDEYGGEAGTTDELVKIWKENLIANTGFFVEDEELIADESKRVEKSRNDENIFGMQGTYRRFLIAFIASDSAVLPPEFNSRILFSCISVLLPISASWKMSRFATAEEEYEKNPELRKEDVEAVQDWVSKQNHLPPIDELEIILFLHSCYYRIEPTKTCIDNFYTIRTLCPEFFANRDPRTNPAETLNLLLYAPLPKLTREGYKVIFAKLIDPNPDNYTFAGQVKVFDMATMLALHQGGTHNGVVVVTDMKEVTFSHFTKLGVVHIKKFFYYLQHAMPVRIKGLHFLNIPIFMDKIVGLIKPFMKGELFQVLYLHTDKLDTLYKYVPKECLPRDYGGDMDSVQNLIKIQNKNILENAQYFVEDEKRIVDESKRDGKPKSDNDIFGVGGGRETNRGRI
;
A
#
# COMPACT_ATOMS: atom_id res chain seq x y z
N MET A 1 7.19 -4.14 -46.92
CA MET A 1 8.07 -2.99 -46.67
C MET A 1 7.35 -1.72 -47.09
N GLY A 2 6.86 -0.92 -46.13
CA GLY A 2 6.60 0.49 -46.40
C GLY A 2 7.94 1.23 -46.53
N LYS A 3 7.96 2.38 -47.21
CA LYS A 3 9.14 3.26 -47.16
C LYS A 3 9.15 3.97 -45.81
N PHE A 4 10.32 3.98 -45.15
CA PHE A 4 10.58 4.85 -44.00
C PHE A 4 10.41 6.33 -44.40
N GLN A 5 10.03 7.18 -43.44
CA GLN A 5 9.86 8.61 -43.73
C GLN A 5 11.20 9.34 -43.87
N ASP A 6 11.17 10.43 -44.64
CA ASP A 6 12.31 11.33 -44.81
C ASP A 6 12.41 12.27 -43.61
N ILE A 7 13.62 12.43 -43.07
CA ILE A 7 13.90 13.26 -41.90
C ILE A 7 13.63 14.75 -42.19
N GLU A 8 13.84 15.22 -43.43
CA GLU A 8 13.55 16.61 -43.79
C GLU A 8 12.04 16.95 -43.66
N VAL A 9 11.18 15.97 -43.94
CA VAL A 9 9.71 16.11 -43.82
C VAL A 9 9.27 16.22 -42.36
N GLU A 10 10.01 15.64 -41.40
CA GLU A 10 9.73 15.82 -39.97
C GLU A 10 10.11 17.22 -39.47
N TYR A 11 11.20 17.80 -39.97
CA TYR A 11 11.55 19.19 -39.66
C TYR A 11 10.53 20.18 -40.25
N GLU A 12 9.99 19.94 -41.46
CA GLU A 12 8.92 20.78 -42.04
C GLU A 12 7.61 20.75 -41.22
N LYS A 13 7.24 19.59 -40.67
CA LYS A 13 6.07 19.42 -39.79
C LYS A 13 6.21 20.17 -38.46
N ASN A 14 7.43 20.27 -37.92
CA ASN A 14 7.70 20.78 -36.57
C ASN A 14 8.56 22.05 -36.59
N LYS A 15 7.97 23.17 -37.01
CA LYS A 15 8.67 24.47 -37.12
C LYS A 15 9.21 25.06 -35.81
N GLU A 16 8.91 24.42 -34.67
CA GLU A 16 9.43 24.74 -33.34
C GLU A 16 10.63 23.84 -32.93
N LEU A 17 11.00 22.88 -33.77
CA LEU A 17 12.12 21.94 -33.57
C LEU A 17 13.16 22.16 -34.65
N THR A 18 14.37 22.59 -34.28
CA THR A 18 15.45 22.84 -35.25
C THR A 18 16.44 21.69 -35.33
N LYS A 19 17.23 21.67 -36.41
CA LYS A 19 18.43 20.82 -36.51
C LYS A 19 19.48 21.14 -35.44
N GLU A 20 19.45 22.34 -34.85
CA GLU A 20 20.33 22.71 -33.74
C GLU A 20 19.90 22.02 -32.45
N ASP A 21 18.59 21.97 -32.14
CA ASP A 21 18.04 21.27 -30.97
C ASP A 21 18.31 19.76 -31.01
N VAL A 22 18.11 19.13 -32.18
CA VAL A 22 18.37 17.70 -32.38
C VAL A 22 19.86 17.38 -32.21
N ASN A 23 20.75 18.21 -32.76
CA ASN A 23 22.18 18.05 -32.54
C ASN A 23 22.59 18.37 -31.10
N LEU A 24 22.01 19.35 -30.42
CA LEU A 24 22.26 19.64 -29.00
C LEU A 24 21.90 18.47 -28.09
N LEU A 25 20.75 17.82 -28.29
CA LEU A 25 20.40 16.62 -27.52
C LEU A 25 21.34 15.45 -27.85
N LYS A 26 21.66 15.23 -29.13
CA LYS A 26 22.60 14.19 -29.58
C LYS A 26 23.98 14.38 -28.94
N ASP A 27 24.52 15.59 -28.98
CA ASP A 27 25.78 15.99 -28.35
C ASP A 27 25.74 15.79 -26.83
N TRP A 28 24.58 15.98 -26.18
CA TRP A 28 24.41 15.70 -24.76
C TRP A 28 24.35 14.19 -24.49
N MET A 29 23.58 13.43 -25.27
CA MET A 29 23.44 11.97 -25.12
C MET A 29 24.76 11.24 -25.35
N GLU A 30 25.59 11.66 -26.32
CA GLU A 30 26.93 11.09 -26.53
C GLU A 30 27.88 11.32 -25.34
N LYS A 31 27.58 12.31 -24.48
CA LYS A 31 28.30 12.59 -23.22
C LYS A 31 27.68 11.84 -22.02
N GLN A 32 26.61 11.05 -22.20
CA GLN A 32 25.94 10.27 -21.16
C GLN A 32 26.21 8.76 -21.30
N PRO A 33 27.19 8.17 -20.59
CA PRO A 33 27.59 6.76 -20.77
C PRO A 33 26.56 5.70 -20.33
N HIS A 34 25.37 6.11 -19.89
CA HIS A 34 24.24 5.25 -19.51
C HIS A 34 23.14 5.14 -20.58
N LEU A 35 23.16 5.97 -21.62
CA LEU A 35 22.11 5.97 -22.64
C LEU A 35 22.51 5.10 -23.84
N PRO A 36 21.55 4.37 -24.46
CA PRO A 36 21.82 3.66 -25.71
C PRO A 36 22.07 4.65 -26.85
N LYS A 37 22.86 4.24 -27.85
CA LYS A 37 23.02 5.02 -29.08
C LYS A 37 21.79 4.83 -29.97
N ILE A 38 21.09 5.91 -30.25
CA ILE A 38 19.88 5.94 -31.09
C ILE A 38 20.09 6.80 -32.34
N SER A 39 19.36 6.49 -33.41
CA SER A 39 19.41 7.22 -34.70
C SER A 39 18.79 8.62 -34.62
N GLU A 40 19.09 9.52 -35.57
CA GLU A 40 18.53 10.88 -35.57
C GLU A 40 16.99 10.89 -35.64
N PHE A 41 16.38 9.97 -36.39
CA PHE A 41 14.92 9.79 -36.40
C PHE A 41 14.38 9.32 -35.03
N GLN A 42 15.08 8.41 -34.35
CA GLN A 42 14.76 8.06 -32.97
C GLN A 42 15.00 9.22 -31.99
N ILE A 43 15.97 10.12 -32.23
CA ILE A 43 16.17 11.34 -31.41
C ILE A 43 15.01 12.31 -31.61
N ILE A 44 14.48 12.47 -32.83
CA ILE A 44 13.27 13.26 -33.11
C ILE A 44 12.05 12.65 -32.39
N ILE A 45 11.91 11.32 -32.37
CA ILE A 45 10.87 10.62 -31.58
C ILE A 45 11.12 10.76 -30.07
N PHE A 46 12.38 10.71 -29.61
CA PHE A 46 12.78 10.83 -28.21
C PHE A 46 12.70 12.26 -27.68
N LEU A 47 12.74 13.28 -28.54
CA LEU A 47 12.35 14.65 -28.19
C LEU A 47 10.86 14.79 -27.89
N HIS A 48 10.07 13.73 -28.10
CA HIS A 48 8.81 13.49 -27.40
C HIS A 48 8.89 12.36 -26.32
N SER A 49 9.64 11.25 -26.52
CA SER A 49 9.98 10.10 -25.59
C SER A 49 8.83 9.19 -25.07
N CYS A 50 8.93 7.91 -24.61
CA CYS A 50 9.69 6.65 -24.93
C CYS A 50 9.90 5.80 -23.63
N TYR A 51 9.90 4.45 -23.50
CA TYR A 51 9.61 3.18 -24.24
C TYR A 51 9.52 2.04 -23.15
N TYR A 52 8.74 0.92 -23.20
CA TYR A 52 9.06 -0.30 -22.36
C TYR A 52 8.40 -1.69 -22.69
N LYS A 53 9.21 -2.67 -23.16
CA LYS A 53 9.21 -4.17 -23.02
C LYS A 53 7.97 -5.05 -23.29
N ILE A 54 8.16 -6.26 -23.85
CA ILE A 54 7.18 -6.81 -24.82
C ILE A 54 6.47 -8.16 -24.58
N GLU A 55 6.91 -9.04 -23.69
CA GLU A 55 6.08 -10.19 -23.28
C GLU A 55 5.21 -9.81 -22.05
N PRO A 56 3.90 -10.15 -21.98
CA PRO A 56 3.16 -11.16 -22.75
C PRO A 56 2.03 -10.59 -23.64
N THR A 57 2.36 -9.80 -24.66
CA THR A 57 1.36 -8.97 -25.39
C THR A 57 0.26 -9.74 -26.16
N LYS A 58 0.46 -11.03 -26.47
CA LYS A 58 -0.42 -11.82 -27.37
C LYS A 58 -1.90 -11.88 -26.95
N THR A 59 -2.19 -11.90 -25.64
CA THR A 59 -3.57 -11.97 -25.11
C THR A 59 -4.28 -10.61 -25.15
N CYS A 60 -3.55 -9.50 -25.06
CA CYS A 60 -4.15 -8.17 -24.93
C CYS A 60 -4.59 -7.56 -26.28
N ILE A 61 -3.90 -7.92 -27.37
CA ILE A 61 -4.34 -7.64 -28.75
C ILE A 61 -5.68 -8.35 -29.08
N GLU A 62 -6.16 -9.25 -28.20
CA GLU A 62 -7.47 -9.92 -28.27
C GLU A 62 -8.47 -9.35 -27.24
N THR A 63 -8.17 -8.17 -26.69
CA THR A 63 -8.99 -7.51 -25.66
C THR A 63 -9.24 -6.02 -25.92
N PHE A 64 -8.20 -5.27 -26.30
CA PHE A 64 -8.22 -3.82 -26.39
C PHE A 64 -7.71 -3.32 -27.75
N LEU A 65 -8.49 -2.45 -28.40
CA LEU A 65 -8.11 -1.73 -29.60
C LEU A 65 -7.39 -0.44 -29.22
N VAL A 66 -6.23 -0.21 -29.84
CA VAL A 66 -5.66 1.12 -30.04
C VAL A 66 -5.37 1.25 -31.53
N ALA A 67 -5.85 2.32 -32.17
CA ALA A 67 -5.65 2.56 -33.60
C ALA A 67 -5.64 4.07 -33.90
N PRO A 68 -4.60 4.62 -34.54
CA PRO A 68 -4.70 5.94 -35.15
C PRO A 68 -5.69 5.91 -36.32
N LEU A 69 -6.58 6.90 -36.36
CA LEU A 69 -7.58 7.03 -37.42
C LEU A 69 -6.96 7.69 -38.67
N LYS A 70 -7.46 7.33 -39.86
CA LYS A 70 -6.88 7.70 -41.16
C LYS A 70 -6.92 9.21 -41.45
N LYS A 71 -7.92 9.91 -40.90
CA LYS A 71 -8.13 11.35 -41.08
C LYS A 71 -7.68 12.11 -39.82
N LYS A 72 -7.31 13.38 -40.02
CA LYS A 72 -6.88 14.32 -38.97
C LYS A 72 -7.95 15.39 -38.74
N THR A 73 -7.91 16.07 -37.60
CA THR A 73 -8.82 17.22 -37.36
C THR A 73 -8.52 18.39 -38.29
N HIS A 74 -9.39 19.41 -38.30
CA HIS A 74 -9.14 20.66 -39.03
C HIS A 74 -7.82 21.34 -38.63
N ASP A 75 -7.40 21.23 -37.36
CA ASP A 75 -6.11 21.72 -36.84
C ASP A 75 -4.91 20.80 -37.18
N GLY A 76 -5.13 19.75 -37.98
CA GLY A 76 -4.11 18.77 -38.35
C GLY A 76 -3.74 17.79 -37.24
N TYR A 77 -4.54 17.65 -36.18
CA TYR A 77 -4.23 16.74 -35.07
C TYR A 77 -4.51 15.29 -35.44
N GLN A 78 -3.60 14.40 -35.07
CA GLN A 78 -3.76 12.96 -35.25
C GLN A 78 -4.67 12.40 -34.15
N ILE A 79 -5.69 11.64 -34.54
CA ILE A 79 -6.63 11.00 -33.62
C ILE A 79 -6.14 9.57 -33.34
N ILE A 80 -6.08 9.19 -32.06
CA ILE A 80 -5.78 7.85 -31.57
C ILE A 80 -7.06 7.33 -30.91
N TYR A 81 -7.68 6.32 -31.51
CA TYR A 81 -8.91 5.70 -31.03
C TYR A 81 -8.61 4.49 -30.14
N CYS A 82 -9.21 4.45 -28.96
CA CYS A 82 -9.02 3.42 -27.96
C CYS A 82 -10.37 2.78 -27.59
N LYS A 83 -10.50 1.46 -27.62
CA LYS A 83 -11.78 0.77 -27.34
C LYS A 83 -11.62 -0.62 -26.74
N PHE A 84 -12.49 -0.98 -25.81
CA PHE A 84 -12.66 -2.35 -25.34
C PHE A 84 -13.62 -3.09 -26.28
N PHE A 85 -13.12 -4.07 -27.03
CA PHE A 85 -13.98 -4.93 -27.87
C PHE A 85 -14.28 -6.28 -27.20
N ASN A 86 -13.44 -6.71 -26.26
CA ASN A 86 -13.71 -7.85 -25.38
C ASN A 86 -14.10 -7.32 -23.99
N THR A 87 -15.32 -7.56 -23.57
CA THR A 87 -15.90 -7.03 -22.32
C THR A 87 -15.74 -7.98 -21.12
N ASP A 88 -15.01 -9.09 -21.30
CA ASP A 88 -14.68 -10.03 -20.23
C ASP A 88 -13.55 -9.48 -19.35
N ALA A 89 -13.95 -8.81 -18.27
CA ALA A 89 -13.05 -8.25 -17.27
C ALA A 89 -12.05 -9.25 -16.64
N ASN A 90 -12.28 -10.57 -16.79
CA ASN A 90 -11.32 -11.57 -16.32
C ASN A 90 -10.08 -11.63 -17.22
N LYS A 91 -10.26 -11.47 -18.54
CA LYS A 91 -9.19 -11.43 -19.56
C LYS A 91 -8.45 -10.10 -19.58
N PHE A 92 -9.05 -9.03 -19.07
CA PHE A 92 -8.40 -7.73 -18.97
C PHE A 92 -7.24 -7.73 -17.96
N VAL A 93 -6.06 -7.34 -18.46
CA VAL A 93 -4.83 -7.10 -17.71
C VAL A 93 -4.33 -5.70 -18.05
N PHE A 94 -4.22 -4.82 -17.05
CA PHE A 94 -3.96 -3.39 -17.28
C PHE A 94 -2.55 -3.11 -17.81
N SER A 95 -1.52 -3.83 -17.33
CA SER A 95 -0.15 -3.68 -17.84
C SER A 95 -0.06 -3.90 -19.35
N ASP A 96 -0.80 -4.89 -19.84
CA ASP A 96 -0.69 -5.35 -21.21
C ASP A 96 -1.46 -4.40 -22.15
N ALA A 97 -2.53 -3.77 -21.65
CA ALA A 97 -3.23 -2.70 -22.35
C ALA A 97 -2.37 -1.42 -22.47
N VAL A 98 -1.55 -1.12 -21.45
CA VAL A 98 -0.53 -0.06 -21.53
C VAL A 98 0.55 -0.42 -22.56
N LYS A 99 1.02 -1.67 -22.61
CA LYS A 99 1.97 -2.13 -23.66
C LYS A 99 1.40 -2.00 -25.07
N VAL A 100 0.16 -2.44 -25.31
CA VAL A 100 -0.49 -2.29 -26.63
C VAL A 100 -0.65 -0.82 -27.01
N PHE A 101 -0.98 0.05 -26.05
CA PHE A 101 -1.06 1.49 -26.26
C PHE A 101 0.28 2.13 -26.62
N ASP A 102 1.36 1.79 -25.89
CA ASP A 102 2.74 2.20 -26.21
C ASP A 102 3.13 1.72 -27.61
N MET A 103 3.08 0.41 -27.85
CA MET A 103 3.46 -0.22 -29.13
C MET A 103 2.74 0.37 -30.34
N VAL A 104 1.44 0.68 -30.25
CA VAL A 104 0.71 1.33 -31.36
C VAL A 104 1.14 2.77 -31.56
N ILE A 105 1.40 3.54 -30.49
CA ILE A 105 1.88 4.92 -30.61
C ILE A 105 3.30 4.98 -31.17
N LEU A 106 4.18 4.10 -30.71
CA LEU A 106 5.56 4.00 -31.20
C LEU A 106 5.60 3.59 -32.69
N LEU A 107 4.83 2.57 -33.07
CA LEU A 107 4.73 2.14 -34.47
C LEU A 107 4.04 3.19 -35.36
N MET A 108 3.03 3.90 -34.83
CA MET A 108 2.41 5.05 -35.50
C MET A 108 3.44 6.15 -35.77
N LEU A 109 4.26 6.55 -34.79
CA LEU A 109 5.29 7.56 -34.97
C LEU A 109 6.36 7.10 -35.96
N HIS A 110 6.79 5.84 -35.88
CA HIS A 110 7.77 5.26 -36.79
C HIS A 110 7.27 5.17 -38.25
N GLN A 111 5.98 4.87 -38.48
CA GLN A 111 5.40 4.70 -39.82
C GLN A 111 4.81 6.00 -40.41
N LEU A 112 4.14 6.82 -39.59
CA LEU A 112 3.38 8.01 -40.00
C LEU A 112 4.10 9.34 -39.68
N GLY A 113 5.17 9.29 -38.90
CA GLY A 113 5.87 10.47 -38.40
C GLY A 113 5.08 11.18 -37.31
N THR A 114 5.55 12.38 -36.97
CA THR A 114 4.92 13.24 -35.96
C THR A 114 3.70 14.01 -36.50
N ALA A 115 3.01 14.72 -35.61
CA ALA A 115 1.89 15.61 -35.91
C ALA A 115 1.88 16.83 -34.97
N PRO A 116 1.33 17.98 -35.39
CA PRO A 116 1.26 19.21 -34.56
C PRO A 116 0.49 19.06 -33.23
N GLY A 117 -0.28 17.99 -33.09
CA GLY A 117 -1.01 17.64 -31.88
C GLY A 117 -1.69 16.28 -32.00
N TYR A 118 -2.07 15.72 -30.86
CA TYR A 118 -2.73 14.42 -30.75
C TYR A 118 -3.99 14.47 -29.89
N LEU A 119 -5.05 13.80 -30.35
CA LEU A 119 -6.27 13.57 -29.58
C LEU A 119 -6.42 12.08 -29.29
N ILE A 120 -6.55 11.72 -28.02
CA ILE A 120 -6.90 10.34 -27.64
C ILE A 120 -8.41 10.29 -27.41
N LEU A 121 -9.10 9.41 -28.13
CA LEU A 121 -10.54 9.17 -28.05
C LEU A 121 -10.81 7.78 -27.47
N GLY A 122 -11.18 7.73 -26.19
CA GLY A 122 -11.56 6.50 -25.50
C GLY A 122 -13.06 6.20 -25.58
N ASP A 123 -13.41 5.11 -26.26
CA ASP A 123 -14.74 4.51 -26.19
C ASP A 123 -14.82 3.58 -24.97
N LEU A 124 -15.64 3.97 -23.99
CA LEU A 124 -15.82 3.25 -22.74
C LEU A 124 -17.02 2.27 -22.76
N ALA A 125 -17.64 2.07 -23.93
CA ALA A 125 -18.69 1.08 -24.11
C ALA A 125 -18.20 -0.32 -23.70
N GLY A 126 -19.06 -1.06 -22.99
CA GLY A 126 -18.74 -2.42 -22.54
C GLY A 126 -17.80 -2.51 -21.32
N ILE A 127 -17.19 -1.41 -20.87
CA ILE A 127 -16.37 -1.42 -19.64
C ILE A 127 -17.28 -1.60 -18.42
N SER A 128 -17.33 -2.83 -17.91
CA SER A 128 -17.96 -3.17 -16.64
C SER A 128 -17.09 -2.76 -15.43
N PHE A 129 -17.71 -2.67 -14.24
CA PHE A 129 -17.01 -2.43 -12.97
C PHE A 129 -15.92 -3.49 -12.68
N GLY A 130 -16.01 -4.69 -13.26
CA GLY A 130 -14.95 -5.70 -13.18
C GLY A 130 -13.60 -5.18 -13.70
N HIS A 131 -13.60 -4.42 -14.80
CA HIS A 131 -12.38 -3.82 -15.35
C HIS A 131 -11.78 -2.79 -14.38
N MET A 132 -12.64 -1.99 -13.72
CA MET A 132 -12.20 -1.03 -12.69
C MET A 132 -11.40 -1.73 -11.58
N THR A 133 -11.79 -2.95 -11.17
CA THR A 133 -11.06 -3.71 -10.13
C THR A 133 -9.66 -4.18 -10.54
N LYS A 134 -9.29 -4.08 -11.83
CA LYS A 134 -7.95 -4.37 -12.34
C LYS A 134 -7.00 -3.16 -12.33
N PHE A 135 -7.51 -1.94 -12.14
CA PHE A 135 -6.70 -0.73 -12.06
C PHE A 135 -6.06 -0.57 -10.67
N LEU A 136 -4.90 -1.22 -10.48
CA LEU A 136 -4.07 -1.07 -9.28
C LEU A 136 -3.47 0.35 -9.22
N PRO A 137 -3.59 1.10 -8.10
CA PRO A 137 -3.09 2.48 -8.01
C PRO A 137 -1.59 2.64 -8.29
N THR A 138 -0.76 1.65 -7.95
CA THR A 138 0.67 1.64 -8.31
C THR A 138 0.87 1.61 -9.82
N HIS A 139 0.10 0.80 -10.55
CA HIS A 139 0.15 0.75 -12.02
C HIS A 139 -0.44 2.02 -12.64
N LEU A 140 -1.51 2.58 -12.06
CA LEU A 140 -2.08 3.86 -12.50
C LEU A 140 -1.07 5.01 -12.34
N MET A 141 -0.36 5.07 -11.21
CA MET A 141 0.70 6.07 -10.96
C MET A 141 1.85 5.92 -11.96
N LYS A 142 2.33 4.68 -12.21
CA LYS A 142 3.35 4.43 -13.25
C LYS A 142 2.86 4.82 -14.64
N PHE A 143 1.62 4.46 -14.98
CA PHE A 143 1.00 4.82 -16.26
C PHE A 143 0.89 6.34 -16.43
N PHE A 144 0.38 7.09 -15.44
CA PHE A 144 0.25 8.54 -15.58
C PHE A 144 1.59 9.26 -15.60
N LEU A 145 2.60 8.80 -14.85
CA LEU A 145 3.95 9.35 -14.97
C LEU A 145 4.49 9.17 -16.39
N TYR A 146 4.42 7.95 -16.94
CA TYR A 146 4.77 7.69 -18.34
C TYR A 146 3.94 8.57 -19.30
N PHE A 147 2.61 8.59 -19.16
CA PHE A 147 1.67 9.32 -20.02
C PHE A 147 1.87 10.84 -20.04
N GLN A 148 2.41 11.43 -18.96
CA GLN A 148 2.54 12.88 -18.81
C GLN A 148 4.00 13.39 -18.81
N GLU A 149 5.00 12.54 -18.59
CA GLU A 149 6.44 12.89 -18.60
C GLU A 149 7.22 12.22 -19.75
N ALA A 150 6.72 11.12 -20.33
CA ALA A 150 7.48 10.22 -21.21
C ALA A 150 6.60 9.42 -22.21
N LEU A 151 5.57 10.06 -22.79
CA LEU A 151 4.76 9.52 -23.88
C LEU A 151 4.95 10.40 -25.14
N PRO A 152 5.27 9.83 -26.32
CA PRO A 152 5.92 10.61 -27.39
C PRO A 152 4.95 11.41 -28.27
N ILE A 153 3.95 12.05 -27.66
CA ILE A 153 2.89 12.79 -28.33
C ILE A 153 2.65 14.16 -27.70
N ARG A 154 2.51 15.20 -28.53
CA ARG A 154 2.05 16.52 -28.10
C ARG A 154 0.53 16.50 -27.87
N LEU A 155 0.10 15.99 -26.72
CA LEU A 155 -1.33 15.83 -26.37
C LEU A 155 -2.08 17.16 -26.45
N LYS A 156 -3.26 17.14 -27.07
CA LYS A 156 -4.20 18.28 -27.19
C LYS A 156 -5.58 18.00 -26.57
N GLY A 157 -5.87 16.74 -26.28
CA GLY A 157 -7.15 16.33 -25.70
C GLY A 157 -7.21 14.85 -25.38
N LEU A 158 -7.81 14.52 -24.25
CA LEU A 158 -8.14 13.17 -23.80
C LEU A 158 -9.66 13.10 -23.66
N LEU A 159 -10.30 12.51 -24.65
CA LEU A 159 -11.74 12.58 -24.89
C LEU A 159 -12.38 11.22 -24.59
N PHE A 160 -13.46 11.18 -23.81
CA PHE A 160 -14.17 9.92 -23.52
C PHE A 160 -15.64 9.95 -23.94
N ILE A 161 -16.11 8.84 -24.52
CA ILE A 161 -17.50 8.60 -24.93
C ILE A 161 -18.07 7.32 -24.27
N ASN A 162 -19.39 7.14 -24.34
CA ASN A 162 -20.11 5.98 -23.78
C ASN A 162 -19.78 5.71 -22.31
N ILE A 163 -19.78 6.80 -21.54
CA ILE A 163 -19.21 6.85 -20.20
C ILE A 163 -20.04 5.98 -19.23
N PRO A 164 -19.43 5.01 -18.51
CA PRO A 164 -20.14 4.11 -17.61
C PRO A 164 -20.61 4.84 -16.34
N PRO A 165 -21.72 4.42 -15.68
CA PRO A 165 -22.28 5.09 -14.50
C PRO A 165 -21.38 5.15 -13.25
N PHE A 166 -20.21 4.52 -13.27
CA PHE A 166 -19.21 4.58 -12.20
C PHE A 166 -18.04 5.53 -12.53
N MET A 167 -18.05 6.22 -13.67
CA MET A 167 -16.90 6.99 -14.15
C MET A 167 -16.48 8.10 -13.18
N ASP A 168 -17.41 8.79 -12.51
CA ASP A 168 -17.04 9.83 -11.53
C ASP A 168 -16.18 9.28 -10.38
N LYS A 169 -16.43 8.03 -9.98
CA LYS A 169 -15.64 7.31 -8.97
C LYS A 169 -14.27 6.89 -9.53
N LEU A 170 -14.20 6.55 -10.82
CA LEU A 170 -12.93 6.32 -11.49
C LEU A 170 -12.13 7.63 -11.58
N MET A 171 -12.74 8.72 -12.01
CA MET A 171 -12.10 10.03 -12.10
C MET A 171 -11.62 10.54 -10.74
N ALA A 172 -12.38 10.32 -9.66
CA ALA A 172 -11.94 10.62 -8.30
C ALA A 172 -10.67 9.83 -7.90
N LEU A 173 -10.52 8.58 -8.35
CA LEU A 173 -9.33 7.76 -8.15
C LEU A 173 -8.15 8.17 -9.05
N LEU A 174 -8.40 8.57 -10.29
CA LEU A 174 -7.36 8.96 -11.25
C LEU A 174 -6.81 10.38 -11.01
N LYS A 175 -7.66 11.32 -10.56
CA LYS A 175 -7.35 12.75 -10.41
C LYS A 175 -6.11 13.08 -9.56
N PRO A 176 -5.79 12.39 -8.45
CA PRO A 176 -4.56 12.64 -7.69
C PRO A 176 -3.26 12.36 -8.45
N PHE A 177 -3.31 11.54 -9.51
CA PHE A 177 -2.14 11.12 -10.29
C PHE A 177 -1.93 11.94 -11.56
N MET A 178 -2.86 12.85 -11.91
CA MET A 178 -2.81 13.65 -13.14
C MET A 178 -2.40 15.09 -12.86
N LYS A 179 -1.38 15.56 -13.59
CA LYS A 179 -0.99 16.98 -13.68
C LYS A 179 -2.17 17.88 -14.10
N LYS A 180 -2.11 19.18 -13.74
CA LYS A 180 -3.16 20.17 -14.10
C LYS A 180 -3.34 20.30 -15.61
N GLU A 181 -2.23 20.16 -16.34
CA GLU A 181 -2.08 20.24 -17.78
C GLU A 181 -2.75 19.03 -18.48
N LEU A 182 -2.70 17.86 -17.84
CA LEU A 182 -3.43 16.67 -18.28
C LEU A 182 -4.93 16.79 -17.94
N LEU A 183 -5.26 17.31 -16.75
CA LEU A 183 -6.64 17.56 -16.34
C LEU A 183 -7.37 18.59 -17.21
N SER A 184 -6.68 19.60 -17.76
CA SER A 184 -7.28 20.57 -18.69
C SER A 184 -7.48 20.02 -20.11
N CYS A 185 -6.75 18.96 -20.49
CA CYS A 185 -6.96 18.23 -21.74
C CYS A 185 -8.14 17.25 -21.68
N LEU A 186 -8.63 16.89 -20.49
CA LEU A 186 -9.68 15.91 -20.30
C LEU A 186 -11.07 16.45 -20.69
N LYS A 187 -11.82 15.71 -21.53
CA LYS A 187 -13.24 15.99 -21.82
C LYS A 187 -14.09 14.71 -21.75
N LEU A 188 -15.27 14.84 -21.14
CA LEU A 188 -16.21 13.74 -20.90
C LEU A 188 -17.53 14.00 -21.64
N TYR A 189 -17.83 13.23 -22.69
CA TYR A 189 -19.05 13.41 -23.49
C TYR A 189 -20.13 12.40 -23.07
N THR A 190 -21.15 12.91 -22.38
CA THR A 190 -22.30 12.12 -21.91
C THR A 190 -23.48 12.30 -22.87
N ASN A 191 -23.69 11.32 -23.75
CA ASN A 191 -24.78 11.22 -24.74
C ASN A 191 -24.89 12.39 -25.77
N ASN A 192 -24.07 13.42 -25.67
CA ASN A 192 -24.05 14.59 -26.55
C ASN A 192 -22.90 14.49 -27.58
N PHE A 193 -23.17 13.83 -28.71
CA PHE A 193 -22.20 13.73 -29.81
C PHE A 193 -22.03 15.04 -30.60
N ASP A 194 -23.02 15.96 -30.59
CA ASP A 194 -22.94 17.24 -31.31
C ASP A 194 -21.88 18.20 -30.74
N GLU A 195 -21.49 18.04 -29.47
CA GLU A 195 -20.35 18.75 -28.90
C GLU A 195 -19.00 18.09 -29.25
N LEU A 196 -18.98 16.77 -29.35
CA LEU A 196 -17.81 16.02 -29.78
C LEU A 196 -17.49 16.27 -31.27
N TYR A 197 -18.51 16.34 -32.13
CA TYR A 197 -18.35 16.64 -33.57
C TYR A 197 -17.83 18.07 -33.86
N LYS A 198 -17.83 18.96 -32.86
CA LYS A 198 -17.15 20.27 -32.93
C LYS A 198 -15.65 20.20 -32.60
N THR A 199 -15.20 19.11 -31.98
CA THR A 199 -13.79 18.87 -31.61
C THR A 199 -13.10 17.92 -32.59
N ILE A 200 -13.81 16.92 -33.12
CA ILE A 200 -13.33 16.00 -34.15
C ILE A 200 -14.35 16.00 -35.30
N PRO A 201 -13.93 16.19 -36.57
CA PRO A 201 -14.85 16.12 -37.71
C PRO A 201 -15.53 14.75 -37.80
N ARG A 202 -16.85 14.74 -38.05
CA ARG A 202 -17.67 13.50 -38.00
C ARG A 202 -17.16 12.40 -38.92
N ASP A 203 -16.67 12.76 -40.10
CA ASP A 203 -16.14 11.85 -41.12
C ASP A 203 -14.81 11.17 -40.72
N CYS A 204 -14.17 11.61 -39.62
CA CYS A 204 -12.97 11.00 -39.06
C CYS A 204 -13.26 9.81 -38.14
N PHE A 205 -14.51 9.61 -37.70
CA PHE A 205 -14.89 8.55 -36.76
C PHE A 205 -15.01 7.17 -37.43
N PRO A 206 -15.00 6.07 -36.64
CA PRO A 206 -15.51 4.78 -37.06
C PRO A 206 -16.96 4.83 -37.54
N ASP A 207 -17.33 3.86 -38.37
CA ASP A 207 -18.63 3.80 -39.03
C ASP A 207 -19.79 3.68 -38.01
N GLU A 208 -19.56 3.07 -36.84
CA GLU A 208 -20.57 2.96 -35.78
C GLU A 208 -20.96 4.32 -35.16
N TYR A 209 -20.13 5.35 -35.33
CA TYR A 209 -20.41 6.75 -34.95
C TYR A 209 -20.70 7.63 -36.17
N GLY A 210 -21.00 7.01 -37.31
CA GLY A 210 -21.39 7.68 -38.55
C GLY A 210 -20.28 8.51 -39.18
N GLY A 211 -19.03 8.04 -39.09
CA GLY A 211 -17.88 8.55 -39.84
C GLY A 211 -17.50 7.64 -41.01
N GLU A 212 -16.23 7.71 -41.45
CA GLU A 212 -15.71 7.00 -42.63
C GLU A 212 -14.34 6.34 -42.37
N ALA A 213 -13.97 6.06 -41.11
CA ALA A 213 -12.69 5.41 -40.80
C ALA A 213 -12.67 3.90 -41.15
N GLY A 214 -13.83 3.29 -41.33
CA GLY A 214 -14.06 1.84 -41.32
C GLY A 214 -14.67 1.40 -39.98
N THR A 215 -15.16 0.17 -39.93
CA THR A 215 -15.74 -0.42 -38.72
C THR A 215 -14.69 -0.66 -37.63
N THR A 216 -15.13 -0.75 -36.38
CA THR A 216 -14.29 -1.09 -35.22
C THR A 216 -13.56 -2.43 -35.45
N ASP A 217 -14.23 -3.44 -36.02
CA ASP A 217 -13.63 -4.76 -36.28
C ASP A 217 -12.56 -4.73 -37.38
N GLU A 218 -12.74 -3.92 -38.43
CA GLU A 218 -11.70 -3.69 -39.43
C GLU A 218 -10.49 -2.96 -38.85
N LEU A 219 -10.70 -1.98 -37.97
CA LEU A 219 -9.62 -1.30 -37.26
C LEU A 219 -8.83 -2.26 -36.36
N VAL A 220 -9.51 -3.15 -35.61
CA VAL A 220 -8.87 -4.25 -34.84
C VAL A 220 -8.03 -5.14 -35.76
N LYS A 221 -8.61 -5.59 -36.88
CA LYS A 221 -7.91 -6.48 -37.82
C LYS A 221 -6.65 -5.81 -38.39
N ILE A 222 -6.79 -4.60 -38.95
CA ILE A 222 -5.70 -3.86 -39.60
C ILE A 222 -4.54 -3.62 -38.62
N TRP A 223 -4.83 -3.18 -37.39
CA TRP A 223 -3.78 -2.89 -36.41
C TRP A 223 -3.18 -4.15 -35.76
N LYS A 224 -3.95 -5.23 -35.60
CA LYS A 224 -3.41 -6.55 -35.24
C LYS A 224 -2.44 -7.08 -36.30
N GLU A 225 -2.81 -6.99 -37.57
CA GLU A 225 -1.95 -7.39 -38.70
C GLU A 225 -0.70 -6.48 -38.81
N ASN A 226 -0.83 -5.17 -38.62
CA ASN A 226 0.30 -4.23 -38.63
C ASN A 226 1.29 -4.48 -37.47
N LEU A 227 0.81 -4.67 -36.23
CA LEU A 227 1.67 -4.99 -35.09
C LEU A 227 2.46 -6.28 -35.32
N ILE A 228 1.79 -7.34 -35.79
CA ILE A 228 2.44 -8.64 -36.11
C ILE A 228 3.50 -8.46 -37.21
N ALA A 229 3.16 -7.76 -38.30
CA ALA A 229 4.07 -7.51 -39.43
C ALA A 229 5.34 -6.71 -39.06
N ASN A 230 5.32 -5.97 -37.95
CA ASN A 230 6.45 -5.15 -37.48
C ASN A 230 7.11 -5.71 -36.21
N THR A 231 6.93 -7.00 -35.90
CA THR A 231 7.55 -7.65 -34.73
C THR A 231 9.07 -7.45 -34.65
N GLY A 232 9.78 -7.35 -35.78
CA GLY A 232 11.23 -7.07 -35.81
C GLY A 232 11.62 -5.70 -35.21
N PHE A 233 10.92 -4.62 -35.61
CA PHE A 233 11.12 -3.27 -35.06
C PHE A 233 11.00 -3.26 -33.53
N PHE A 234 10.03 -4.01 -33.03
CA PHE A 234 9.76 -4.15 -31.60
C PHE A 234 10.81 -4.96 -30.83
N VAL A 235 11.46 -5.94 -31.46
CA VAL A 235 12.59 -6.68 -30.87
C VAL A 235 13.85 -5.81 -30.84
N GLU A 236 14.08 -5.00 -31.87
CA GLU A 236 15.16 -4.01 -31.89
C GLU A 236 14.96 -2.92 -30.81
N ASP A 237 13.72 -2.52 -30.54
CA ASP A 237 13.35 -1.55 -29.50
C ASP A 237 13.56 -2.08 -28.06
N GLU A 238 13.32 -3.37 -27.81
CA GLU A 238 13.47 -3.98 -26.47
C GLU A 238 14.93 -4.02 -25.96
N GLU A 239 15.91 -3.88 -26.87
CA GLU A 239 17.34 -3.74 -26.54
C GLU A 239 17.75 -2.30 -26.16
N LEU A 240 16.90 -1.28 -26.38
CA LEU A 240 17.22 0.15 -26.16
C LEU A 240 17.06 0.59 -24.69
N ILE A 241 17.68 -0.17 -23.77
CA ILE A 241 17.58 0.03 -22.32
C ILE A 241 18.71 0.94 -21.81
N ALA A 242 18.38 1.87 -20.91
CA ALA A 242 19.38 2.68 -20.21
C ALA A 242 20.12 1.88 -19.12
N ASP A 243 21.46 1.91 -19.13
CA ASP A 243 22.31 1.29 -18.11
C ASP A 243 22.51 2.22 -16.92
N GLU A 244 21.56 2.19 -15.99
CA GLU A 244 21.59 2.98 -14.74
C GLU A 244 22.87 2.81 -13.90
N SER A 245 23.68 1.77 -14.12
CA SER A 245 24.97 1.62 -13.41
C SER A 245 26.03 2.62 -13.87
N LYS A 246 25.84 3.24 -15.05
CA LYS A 246 26.73 4.23 -15.66
C LYS A 246 26.18 5.67 -15.57
N ARG A 247 25.09 5.91 -14.84
CA ARG A 247 24.50 7.26 -14.73
C ARG A 247 25.47 8.18 -13.97
N VAL A 248 25.72 9.37 -14.53
CA VAL A 248 26.63 10.38 -13.94
C VAL A 248 26.00 11.04 -12.71
N GLU A 249 24.68 11.23 -12.76
CA GLU A 249 23.83 11.55 -11.61
C GLU A 249 23.45 10.28 -10.82
N LYS A 250 22.86 10.45 -9.65
CA LYS A 250 22.30 9.36 -8.85
C LYS A 250 21.29 8.55 -9.67
N SER A 251 21.36 7.22 -9.63
CA SER A 251 20.56 6.32 -10.47
C SER A 251 19.05 6.52 -10.30
N ARG A 252 18.33 6.54 -11.43
CA ARG A 252 16.86 6.71 -11.49
C ARG A 252 16.21 5.34 -11.50
N ASN A 253 16.26 4.67 -10.34
CA ASN A 253 15.52 3.44 -10.09
C ASN A 253 14.07 3.73 -9.65
N ASP A 254 13.28 2.66 -9.52
CA ASP A 254 11.89 2.69 -9.03
C ASP A 254 11.75 3.45 -7.69
N GLU A 255 12.79 3.39 -6.84
CA GLU A 255 12.83 4.03 -5.53
C GLU A 255 12.91 5.56 -5.63
N ASN A 256 13.84 6.08 -6.43
CA ASN A 256 14.04 7.51 -6.61
C ASN A 256 12.98 8.16 -7.53
N ILE A 257 12.32 7.38 -8.41
CA ILE A 257 11.24 7.89 -9.28
C ILE A 257 9.87 7.86 -8.56
N PHE A 258 9.53 6.76 -7.88
CA PHE A 258 8.19 6.53 -7.31
C PHE A 258 8.12 6.61 -5.78
N GLY A 259 9.23 6.94 -5.09
CA GLY A 259 9.25 7.19 -3.64
C GLY A 259 9.16 5.95 -2.75
N MET A 260 9.38 4.75 -3.31
CA MET A 260 9.34 3.47 -2.59
C MET A 260 10.76 2.86 -2.57
N GLN A 261 11.59 3.05 -1.54
CA GLN A 261 11.25 2.99 -0.12
C GLN A 261 12.13 3.94 0.75
N GLY A 262 11.55 4.53 1.79
CA GLY A 262 12.31 5.02 2.96
C GLY A 262 12.62 6.53 3.03
N THR A 263 12.04 7.18 4.06
CA THR A 263 12.46 8.45 4.69
C THR A 263 12.65 9.73 3.85
N TYR A 264 11.68 10.66 3.97
CA TYR A 264 11.88 12.11 4.15
C TYR A 264 10.60 12.68 4.80
N ARG A 265 10.57 13.52 5.85
CA ARG A 265 11.58 14.15 6.71
C ARG A 265 12.77 14.83 6.02
N ARG A 266 12.47 15.81 5.16
CA ARG A 266 13.24 17.07 5.00
C ARG A 266 12.48 18.10 4.16
N PHE A 267 11.57 18.86 4.78
CA PHE A 267 11.14 20.18 4.27
C PHE A 267 10.64 21.17 5.32
N LEU A 268 10.53 20.78 6.61
CA LEU A 268 10.06 21.65 7.70
C LEU A 268 11.14 22.03 8.72
N ILE A 269 12.36 22.30 8.26
CA ILE A 269 13.47 22.86 9.07
C ILE A 269 13.87 24.28 8.56
N ALA A 270 13.33 24.72 7.42
CA ALA A 270 13.57 26.04 6.84
C ALA A 270 12.48 27.10 7.16
N PHE A 271 11.58 26.82 8.12
CA PHE A 271 10.44 27.70 8.45
C PHE A 271 10.20 27.89 9.96
N ILE A 272 11.13 27.44 10.81
CA ILE A 272 11.09 27.65 12.28
C ILE A 272 12.46 28.19 12.71
N ALA A 273 12.90 29.26 12.04
CA ALA A 273 14.21 29.88 12.21
C ALA A 273 14.19 31.43 12.06
N SER A 274 13.03 32.05 12.29
CA SER A 274 12.85 33.51 12.37
C SER A 274 11.64 33.85 13.25
N ASP A 275 11.73 34.96 13.97
CA ASP A 275 10.66 35.66 14.71
C ASP A 275 9.91 34.86 15.77
N SER A 276 10.63 34.70 16.88
CA SER A 276 10.10 34.71 18.23
C SER A 276 9.05 35.82 18.46
N ALA A 277 7.86 35.45 18.96
CA ALA A 277 6.92 36.36 19.61
C ALA A 277 6.65 35.88 21.05
N VAL A 278 6.92 36.74 22.02
CA VAL A 278 6.87 36.40 23.46
C VAL A 278 5.43 36.31 23.97
N LEU A 279 5.12 35.24 24.72
CA LEU A 279 3.91 35.18 25.55
C LEU A 279 4.10 36.08 26.78
N PRO A 280 3.17 37.01 27.09
CA PRO A 280 3.18 37.71 28.37
C PRO A 280 2.81 36.76 29.52
N PRO A 281 3.44 36.88 30.70
CA PRO A 281 2.97 36.22 31.91
C PRO A 281 1.70 36.89 32.46
N GLU A 282 1.17 36.32 33.55
CA GLU A 282 0.00 36.81 34.32
C GLU A 282 -1.38 36.63 33.66
N PHE A 283 -1.94 35.43 33.80
CA PHE A 283 -3.32 35.31 34.29
C PHE A 283 -3.43 34.14 35.27
N ASN A 284 -3.76 34.43 36.53
CA ASN A 284 -3.74 33.44 37.61
C ASN A 284 -5.13 32.84 37.89
N SER A 285 -5.12 31.64 38.46
CA SER A 285 -6.26 30.80 38.80
C SER A 285 -7.44 31.48 39.51
N ARG A 286 -8.66 31.18 39.03
CA ARG A 286 -9.84 30.73 39.82
C ARG A 286 -11.02 30.39 38.88
N ILE A 287 -12.03 29.72 39.42
CA ILE A 287 -13.27 29.29 38.73
C ILE A 287 -13.10 28.23 37.62
N LEU A 288 -12.68 27.01 38.01
CA LEU A 288 -13.34 25.78 37.53
C LEU A 288 -13.19 24.56 38.47
N PHE A 289 -12.85 24.78 39.75
CA PHE A 289 -12.75 23.72 40.77
C PHE A 289 -13.93 23.82 41.77
N SER A 290 -15.14 23.59 41.26
CA SER A 290 -16.37 23.44 42.03
C SER A 290 -17.41 22.70 41.17
N CYS A 291 -18.16 21.76 41.76
CA CYS A 291 -19.29 21.02 41.16
C CYS A 291 -19.01 19.75 40.30
N ILE A 292 -18.08 18.87 40.68
CA ILE A 292 -18.23 17.41 40.48
C ILE A 292 -17.77 16.65 41.74
N SER A 293 -18.65 16.48 42.72
CA SER A 293 -18.36 15.68 43.94
C SER A 293 -19.60 15.10 44.64
N VAL A 294 -20.69 14.85 43.91
CA VAL A 294 -21.86 14.07 44.35
C VAL A 294 -22.34 13.19 43.19
N LEU A 295 -22.92 12.02 43.51
CA LEU A 295 -23.43 10.94 42.62
C LEU A 295 -22.43 9.84 42.20
N LEU A 296 -22.18 8.95 43.16
CA LEU A 296 -22.03 7.50 42.95
C LEU A 296 -23.31 6.81 43.52
N PRO A 297 -23.64 5.52 43.23
CA PRO A 297 -22.77 4.48 42.66
C PRO A 297 -23.44 3.50 41.66
N ILE A 298 -23.05 3.49 40.37
CA ILE A 298 -23.09 2.26 39.54
C ILE A 298 -21.86 2.20 38.62
N SER A 299 -20.76 1.66 39.12
CA SER A 299 -19.66 1.13 38.30
C SER A 299 -18.82 0.14 39.12
N ALA A 300 -19.17 -1.14 39.04
CA ALA A 300 -18.39 -2.19 39.69
C ALA A 300 -17.02 -2.34 39.02
N SER A 301 -15.95 -2.15 39.79
CA SER A 301 -14.58 -2.57 39.50
C SER A 301 -14.03 -2.29 38.09
N TRP A 302 -13.66 -1.04 37.83
CA TRP A 302 -12.40 -0.76 37.13
C TRP A 302 -11.43 -0.10 38.13
N LYS A 303 -10.68 -0.92 38.87
CA LYS A 303 -9.49 -0.42 39.56
C LYS A 303 -8.50 0.04 38.50
N MET A 304 -7.70 1.07 38.80
CA MET A 304 -6.51 1.38 38.01
C MET A 304 -5.64 0.12 38.00
N SER A 305 -5.42 -0.46 36.82
CA SER A 305 -4.71 -1.73 36.69
C SER A 305 -3.21 -1.49 36.87
N ARG A 306 -2.72 -1.75 38.07
CA ARG A 306 -1.31 -2.09 38.28
C ARG A 306 -0.94 -3.28 37.40
N PHE A 307 0.35 -3.46 37.16
CA PHE A 307 0.85 -4.72 36.61
C PHE A 307 0.48 -5.90 37.53
N ALA A 308 0.28 -7.07 36.92
CA ALA A 308 0.22 -8.34 37.62
C ALA A 308 1.57 -8.61 38.33
N THR A 309 1.61 -9.55 39.27
CA THR A 309 2.87 -10.00 39.88
C THR A 309 3.15 -11.47 39.58
N ALA A 310 4.39 -11.91 39.76
CA ALA A 310 4.76 -13.31 39.53
C ALA A 310 3.99 -14.25 40.48
N GLU A 311 3.79 -13.84 41.73
CA GLU A 311 3.03 -14.57 42.75
C GLU A 311 1.57 -14.82 42.33
N GLU A 312 0.90 -13.78 41.80
CA GLU A 312 -0.47 -13.93 41.28
C GLU A 312 -0.55 -14.92 40.13
N GLU A 313 0.49 -14.99 39.29
CA GLU A 313 0.55 -15.94 38.19
C GLU A 313 0.93 -17.36 38.63
N TYR A 314 1.75 -17.54 39.67
CA TYR A 314 1.96 -18.84 40.31
C TYR A 314 0.68 -19.38 40.97
N GLU A 315 -0.09 -18.54 41.68
CA GLU A 315 -1.40 -18.94 42.25
C GLU A 315 -2.42 -19.33 41.17
N LYS A 316 -2.37 -18.65 40.02
CA LYS A 316 -3.33 -18.76 38.90
C LYS A 316 -3.01 -19.87 37.89
N ASN A 317 -1.77 -20.34 37.82
CA ASN A 317 -1.32 -21.34 36.84
C ASN A 317 -0.77 -22.60 37.53
N PRO A 318 -1.57 -23.63 37.84
CA PRO A 318 -1.10 -24.86 38.48
C PRO A 318 -0.07 -25.68 37.66
N GLU A 319 0.08 -25.39 36.36
CA GLU A 319 1.11 -25.98 35.49
C GLU A 319 2.45 -25.23 35.53
N LEU A 320 2.48 -24.00 36.06
CA LEU A 320 3.67 -23.15 36.11
C LEU A 320 4.58 -23.60 37.27
N ARG A 321 5.80 -24.00 36.93
CA ARG A 321 6.82 -24.44 37.90
C ARG A 321 7.88 -23.39 38.08
N LYS A 322 8.33 -23.19 39.32
CA LYS A 322 9.40 -22.24 39.63
C LYS A 322 10.73 -22.69 39.04
N GLU A 323 10.96 -23.99 38.98
CA GLU A 323 12.13 -24.62 38.37
C GLU A 323 12.22 -24.35 36.86
N ASP A 324 11.08 -24.30 36.15
CA ASP A 324 11.04 -23.97 34.72
C ASP A 324 11.30 -22.47 34.48
N VAL A 325 10.84 -21.59 35.39
CA VAL A 325 11.12 -20.15 35.40
C VAL A 325 12.61 -19.89 35.66
N GLU A 326 13.17 -20.49 36.71
CA GLU A 326 14.59 -20.39 37.07
C GLU A 326 15.50 -20.93 35.95
N ALA A 327 15.13 -22.03 35.29
CA ALA A 327 15.87 -22.58 34.15
C ALA A 327 15.84 -21.68 32.90
N VAL A 328 14.76 -20.95 32.66
CA VAL A 328 14.71 -19.93 31.60
C VAL A 328 15.52 -18.70 32.00
N GLN A 329 15.47 -18.26 33.27
CA GLN A 329 16.22 -17.10 33.77
C GLN A 329 17.74 -17.34 33.74
N ASP A 330 18.20 -18.53 34.13
CA ASP A 330 19.58 -18.99 33.97
C ASP A 330 20.03 -18.94 32.51
N TRP A 331 19.20 -19.42 31.57
CA TRP A 331 19.50 -19.34 30.14
C TRP A 331 19.58 -17.89 29.64
N VAL A 332 18.61 -17.02 30.02
CA VAL A 332 18.61 -15.59 29.67
C VAL A 332 19.89 -14.91 30.16
N SER A 333 20.35 -15.21 31.38
CA SER A 333 21.58 -14.64 31.96
C SER A 333 22.85 -14.93 31.14
N LYS A 334 22.81 -15.92 30.25
CA LYS A 334 23.90 -16.35 29.36
C LYS A 334 23.78 -15.78 27.94
N GLN A 335 22.66 -15.13 27.60
CA GLN A 335 22.42 -14.55 26.28
C GLN A 335 22.91 -13.10 26.23
N ASN A 336 24.20 -12.90 25.94
CA ASN A 336 24.84 -11.58 25.96
C ASN A 336 24.18 -10.51 25.05
N HIS A 337 23.38 -10.93 24.07
CA HIS A 337 22.63 -10.06 23.16
C HIS A 337 21.25 -9.63 23.66
N LEU A 338 20.63 -10.33 24.62
CA LEU A 338 19.30 -10.00 25.10
C LEU A 338 19.31 -8.82 26.11
N PRO A 339 18.25 -8.00 26.15
CA PRO A 339 18.04 -7.07 27.26
C PRO A 339 17.69 -7.84 28.55
N PRO A 340 17.74 -7.20 29.74
CA PRO A 340 17.18 -7.77 30.95
C PRO A 340 15.69 -8.10 30.78
N ILE A 341 15.27 -9.25 31.30
CA ILE A 341 13.90 -9.79 31.28
C ILE A 341 13.50 -10.10 32.72
N ASP A 342 12.29 -9.72 33.13
CA ASP A 342 11.81 -9.97 34.49
C ASP A 342 11.08 -11.32 34.64
N GLU A 343 10.79 -11.71 35.88
CA GLU A 343 10.17 -13.01 36.19
C GLU A 343 8.73 -13.10 35.63
N LEU A 344 7.96 -12.01 35.65
CA LEU A 344 6.60 -11.97 35.12
C LEU A 344 6.62 -12.17 33.60
N GLU A 345 7.54 -11.53 32.88
CA GLU A 345 7.71 -11.76 31.44
C GLU A 345 8.10 -13.20 31.13
N ILE A 346 9.05 -13.79 31.86
CA ILE A 346 9.43 -15.20 31.70
C ILE A 346 8.20 -16.10 31.89
N ILE A 347 7.36 -15.82 32.89
CA ILE A 347 6.09 -16.51 33.14
C ILE A 347 5.11 -16.32 31.97
N LEU A 348 4.96 -15.11 31.42
CA LEU A 348 4.11 -14.84 30.26
C LEU A 348 4.59 -15.62 29.01
N PHE A 349 5.91 -15.66 28.76
CA PHE A 349 6.49 -16.44 27.67
C PHE A 349 6.32 -17.96 27.89
N LEU A 350 6.57 -18.47 29.10
CA LEU A 350 6.31 -19.88 29.48
C LEU A 350 4.85 -20.26 29.23
N HIS A 351 3.90 -19.50 29.80
CA HIS A 351 2.48 -19.71 29.56
C HIS A 351 2.15 -19.70 28.05
N SER A 352 2.64 -18.72 27.27
CA SER A 352 2.34 -18.63 25.84
C SER A 352 2.77 -19.90 25.06
N CYS A 353 3.89 -20.51 25.47
CA CYS A 353 4.50 -21.67 24.86
C CYS A 353 4.03 -23.03 25.44
N TYR A 354 3.03 -23.00 26.33
CA TYR A 354 2.52 -24.16 27.09
C TYR A 354 3.57 -24.78 28.02
N TYR A 355 4.30 -23.92 28.74
CA TYR A 355 5.35 -24.24 29.74
C TYR A 355 6.53 -25.06 29.20
N ARG A 356 6.70 -25.11 27.87
CA ARG A 356 7.81 -25.82 27.21
C ARG A 356 9.02 -24.90 27.04
N ILE A 357 10.07 -25.15 27.81
CA ILE A 357 11.30 -24.34 27.88
C ILE A 357 11.91 -24.01 26.50
N GLU A 358 12.17 -24.98 25.63
CA GLU A 358 12.86 -24.69 24.35
C GLU A 358 12.02 -23.82 23.37
N PRO A 359 10.70 -24.05 23.20
CA PRO A 359 9.80 -23.08 22.58
C PRO A 359 9.81 -21.70 23.26
N THR A 360 9.84 -21.63 24.59
CA THR A 360 9.90 -20.36 25.34
C THR A 360 11.18 -19.57 25.03
N LYS A 361 12.35 -20.21 25.09
CA LYS A 361 13.64 -19.59 24.70
C LYS A 361 13.60 -19.04 23.27
N THR A 362 13.05 -19.82 22.35
CA THR A 362 12.86 -19.44 20.94
C THR A 362 11.92 -18.23 20.79
N CYS A 363 10.83 -18.19 21.57
CA CYS A 363 9.85 -17.11 21.57
C CYS A 363 10.46 -15.79 22.11
N ILE A 364 11.17 -15.86 23.24
CA ILE A 364 11.92 -14.75 23.85
C ILE A 364 12.91 -14.14 22.86
N ASP A 365 13.77 -14.97 22.27
CA ASP A 365 14.81 -14.49 21.36
C ASP A 365 14.23 -13.85 20.09
N ASN A 366 13.16 -14.43 19.53
CA ASN A 366 12.45 -13.83 18.40
C ASN A 366 11.73 -12.52 18.80
N PHE A 367 11.14 -12.42 19.99
CA PHE A 367 10.44 -11.22 20.47
C PHE A 367 11.35 -10.01 20.48
N TYR A 368 12.48 -10.07 21.19
CA TYR A 368 13.37 -8.92 21.27
C TYR A 368 14.07 -8.64 19.93
N THR A 369 14.48 -9.66 19.14
CA THR A 369 15.09 -9.42 17.81
C THR A 369 14.13 -8.78 16.82
N ILE A 370 12.87 -9.23 16.73
CA ILE A 370 11.88 -8.61 15.84
C ILE A 370 11.63 -7.15 16.26
N ARG A 371 11.67 -6.86 17.57
CA ARG A 371 11.49 -5.51 18.11
C ARG A 371 12.67 -4.58 17.77
N THR A 372 13.91 -5.09 17.76
CA THR A 372 15.06 -4.37 17.17
C THR A 372 14.88 -4.13 15.66
N LEU A 373 14.45 -5.15 14.91
CA LEU A 373 14.43 -5.17 13.45
C LEU A 373 13.20 -4.51 12.80
N CYS A 374 12.17 -4.17 13.57
CA CYS A 374 10.95 -3.53 13.06
C CYS A 374 10.65 -2.20 13.79
N PRO A 375 11.57 -1.21 13.81
CA PRO A 375 11.35 0.07 14.48
C PRO A 375 10.14 0.85 13.94
N GLU A 376 9.68 0.55 12.71
CA GLU A 376 8.42 1.04 12.16
C GLU A 376 7.22 0.71 13.08
N PHE A 377 7.23 -0.46 13.73
CA PHE A 377 6.21 -0.91 14.68
C PHE A 377 6.57 -0.60 16.15
N PHE A 378 7.84 -0.76 16.54
CA PHE A 378 8.22 -0.83 17.96
C PHE A 378 9.01 0.37 18.50
N ALA A 379 9.43 1.32 17.65
CA ALA A 379 10.08 2.56 18.08
C ALA A 379 9.14 3.79 17.99
N ASN A 380 9.48 4.88 18.66
CA ASN A 380 8.69 6.10 18.83
C ASN A 380 7.30 5.80 19.46
N ARG A 381 7.27 5.07 20.58
CA ARG A 381 6.05 4.63 21.29
C ARG A 381 5.68 5.47 22.52
N ASP A 382 6.39 6.55 22.84
CA ASP A 382 5.96 7.50 23.88
C ASP A 382 4.65 8.21 23.47
N PRO A 383 3.50 7.95 24.14
CA PRO A 383 2.21 8.53 23.76
C PRO A 383 2.07 10.01 24.10
N ARG A 384 3.08 10.62 24.76
CA ARG A 384 3.14 12.07 25.06
C ARG A 384 3.77 12.88 23.93
N THR A 385 4.53 12.24 23.03
CA THR A 385 5.31 12.90 21.97
C THR A 385 5.03 12.35 20.57
N ASN A 386 4.60 11.09 20.45
CA ASN A 386 3.90 10.60 19.26
C ASN A 386 2.55 11.35 19.16
N PRO A 387 2.14 11.88 17.99
CA PRO A 387 0.89 12.61 17.86
C PRO A 387 -0.30 11.77 18.32
N ALA A 388 -1.18 12.37 19.15
CA ALA A 388 -2.37 11.70 19.68
C ALA A 388 -3.31 11.16 18.59
N GLU A 389 -3.22 11.72 17.38
CA GLU A 389 -3.80 11.22 16.14
C GLU A 389 -3.54 9.72 15.94
N THR A 390 -2.31 9.24 16.15
CA THR A 390 -1.94 7.81 16.02
C THR A 390 -2.77 6.91 16.93
N LEU A 391 -2.95 7.30 18.20
CA LEU A 391 -3.77 6.55 19.17
C LEU A 391 -5.26 6.64 18.85
N ASN A 392 -5.69 7.75 18.26
CA ASN A 392 -7.07 7.98 17.82
C ASN A 392 -7.41 7.31 16.48
N LEU A 393 -6.47 6.62 15.82
CA LEU A 393 -6.77 5.83 14.61
C LEU A 393 -7.62 4.58 14.92
N LEU A 394 -7.30 3.86 15.99
CA LEU A 394 -7.69 2.46 16.18
C LEU A 394 -7.98 2.08 17.63
N LEU A 395 -9.06 1.33 17.84
CA LEU A 395 -9.40 0.68 19.09
C LEU A 395 -8.87 -0.76 19.08
N TYR A 396 -8.32 -1.20 20.20
CA TYR A 396 -7.90 -2.56 20.54
C TYR A 396 -8.23 -2.84 22.02
N ALA A 397 -9.52 -2.83 22.37
CA ALA A 397 -10.00 -2.87 23.74
C ALA A 397 -9.98 -4.29 24.33
N PRO A 398 -9.15 -4.59 25.36
CA PRO A 398 -9.25 -5.83 26.13
C PRO A 398 -10.50 -5.80 27.02
N LEU A 399 -11.51 -6.61 26.69
CA LEU A 399 -12.78 -6.58 27.40
C LEU A 399 -12.70 -7.36 28.74
N PRO A 400 -13.47 -6.95 29.78
CA PRO A 400 -13.33 -7.53 31.11
C PRO A 400 -13.92 -8.95 31.21
N LYS A 401 -14.99 -9.28 30.47
CA LYS A 401 -15.53 -10.66 30.40
C LYS A 401 -14.68 -11.55 29.48
N LEU A 402 -14.63 -12.84 29.81
CA LEU A 402 -13.97 -13.89 29.03
C LEU A 402 -15.00 -14.69 28.21
N THR A 403 -14.53 -15.49 27.24
CA THR A 403 -15.38 -16.52 26.61
C THR A 403 -15.62 -17.69 27.56
N ARG A 404 -16.46 -18.67 27.16
CA ARG A 404 -16.79 -19.86 27.98
C ARG A 404 -15.57 -20.75 28.27
N GLU A 405 -14.58 -20.67 27.39
CA GLU A 405 -13.30 -21.38 27.42
C GLU A 405 -12.24 -20.62 28.24
N GLY A 406 -12.59 -19.45 28.80
CA GLY A 406 -11.69 -18.57 29.55
C GLY A 406 -10.80 -17.69 28.65
N TYR A 407 -11.17 -17.47 27.38
CA TYR A 407 -10.35 -16.65 26.48
C TYR A 407 -10.62 -15.16 26.63
N LYS A 408 -9.56 -14.35 26.57
CA LYS A 408 -9.64 -12.89 26.61
C LYS A 408 -10.16 -12.35 25.28
N VAL A 409 -11.28 -11.62 25.33
CA VAL A 409 -11.83 -10.95 24.14
C VAL A 409 -11.11 -9.60 23.97
N ILE A 410 -10.56 -9.35 22.78
CA ILE A 410 -10.02 -8.05 22.38
C ILE A 410 -10.88 -7.52 21.24
N PHE A 411 -11.60 -6.43 21.48
CA PHE A 411 -12.45 -5.82 20.47
C PHE A 411 -11.69 -4.73 19.71
N ALA A 412 -11.56 -4.90 18.40
CA ALA A 412 -10.83 -4.04 17.50
C ALA A 412 -11.76 -3.29 16.54
N LYS A 413 -11.49 -1.99 16.29
CA LYS A 413 -12.25 -1.19 15.32
C LYS A 413 -11.43 0.01 14.84
N LEU A 414 -11.56 0.35 13.55
CA LEU A 414 -11.08 1.62 13.00
C LEU A 414 -11.94 2.79 13.54
N ILE A 415 -11.30 3.75 14.20
CA ILE A 415 -11.92 4.93 14.82
C ILE A 415 -11.98 6.08 13.80
N ASP A 416 -10.84 6.42 13.19
CA ASP A 416 -10.75 7.42 12.13
C ASP A 416 -10.90 6.74 10.76
N PRO A 417 -11.99 6.99 10.03
CA PRO A 417 -12.21 6.41 8.69
C PRO A 417 -11.42 7.14 7.59
N ASN A 418 -10.68 8.21 7.90
CA ASN A 418 -9.85 8.92 6.92
C ASN A 418 -8.63 8.05 6.53
N PRO A 419 -8.55 7.55 5.27
CA PRO A 419 -7.46 6.70 4.87
C PRO A 419 -6.11 7.43 4.90
N ASP A 420 -6.09 8.75 4.75
CA ASP A 420 -4.84 9.53 4.70
C ASP A 420 -4.10 9.51 6.04
N ASN A 421 -4.82 9.55 7.15
CA ASN A 421 -4.27 9.47 8.51
C ASN A 421 -3.82 8.04 8.87
N TYR A 422 -4.42 7.02 8.26
CA TYR A 422 -4.08 5.61 8.52
C TYR A 422 -2.74 5.18 7.90
N THR A 423 -1.99 4.36 8.64
CA THR A 423 -0.90 3.51 8.13
C THR A 423 -0.93 2.14 8.81
N PHE A 424 -0.57 1.08 8.09
CA PHE A 424 -0.51 -0.27 8.69
C PHE A 424 0.59 -0.40 9.76
N ALA A 425 1.70 0.34 9.64
CA ALA A 425 2.72 0.38 10.70
C ALA A 425 2.20 1.05 11.98
N GLY A 426 1.42 2.13 11.85
CA GLY A 426 0.66 2.71 12.97
C GLY A 426 -0.34 1.73 13.57
N GLN A 427 -1.04 0.95 12.73
CA GLN A 427 -1.95 -0.10 13.21
C GLN A 427 -1.25 -1.14 14.09
N VAL A 428 -0.13 -1.70 13.61
CA VAL A 428 0.64 -2.71 14.37
C VAL A 428 1.20 -2.12 15.66
N LYS A 429 1.60 -0.84 15.65
CA LYS A 429 2.09 -0.10 16.82
C LYS A 429 1.02 0.06 17.91
N VAL A 430 -0.18 0.53 17.56
CA VAL A 430 -1.28 0.68 18.53
C VAL A 430 -1.78 -0.69 19.01
N PHE A 431 -1.78 -1.70 18.13
CA PHE A 431 -2.04 -3.09 18.52
C PHE A 431 -1.03 -3.59 19.56
N ASP A 432 0.29 -3.47 19.32
CA ASP A 432 1.33 -3.87 20.28
C ASP A 432 1.16 -3.13 21.61
N MET A 433 1.06 -1.80 21.56
CA MET A 433 0.95 -0.97 22.76
C MET A 433 -0.28 -1.31 23.61
N ALA A 434 -1.45 -1.47 23.00
CA ALA A 434 -2.68 -1.79 23.73
C ALA A 434 -2.67 -3.22 24.27
N THR A 435 -2.24 -4.20 23.47
CA THR A 435 -2.34 -5.62 23.82
C THR A 435 -1.22 -6.09 24.75
N MET A 436 0.01 -5.60 24.59
CA MET A 436 1.11 -5.93 25.50
C MET A 436 0.94 -5.26 26.87
N LEU A 437 0.49 -3.99 26.92
CA LEU A 437 0.15 -3.34 28.20
C LEU A 437 -0.96 -4.12 28.92
N ALA A 438 -2.01 -4.52 28.20
CA ALA A 438 -3.09 -5.34 28.74
C ALA A 438 -2.64 -6.72 29.24
N LEU A 439 -1.64 -7.34 28.60
CA LEU A 439 -1.07 -8.61 29.02
C LEU A 439 -0.27 -8.47 30.33
N HIS A 440 0.54 -7.42 30.48
CA HIS A 440 1.27 -7.18 31.73
C HIS A 440 0.33 -6.73 32.87
N GLN A 441 -0.77 -6.04 32.56
CA GLN A 441 -1.77 -5.58 33.54
C GLN A 441 -2.79 -6.65 33.96
N GLY A 442 -3.13 -7.59 33.09
CA GLY A 442 -4.10 -8.67 33.36
C GLY A 442 -3.48 -10.06 33.53
N GLY A 443 -2.19 -10.19 33.26
CA GLY A 443 -1.46 -11.45 33.31
C GLY A 443 -1.92 -12.49 32.28
N THR A 444 -1.66 -13.77 32.56
CA THR A 444 -1.98 -14.86 31.62
C THR A 444 -3.49 -15.05 31.41
N HIS A 445 -3.86 -15.64 30.27
CA HIS A 445 -5.23 -15.99 29.91
C HIS A 445 -5.21 -17.24 29.01
N ASN A 446 -6.14 -18.19 29.21
CA ASN A 446 -6.17 -19.48 28.49
C ASN A 446 -6.04 -19.38 26.96
N GLY A 447 -6.51 -18.26 26.41
CA GLY A 447 -6.37 -17.87 25.01
C GLY A 447 -6.77 -16.42 24.79
N VAL A 448 -6.55 -15.92 23.58
CA VAL A 448 -6.97 -14.59 23.12
C VAL A 448 -7.84 -14.74 21.87
N VAL A 449 -8.98 -14.05 21.86
CA VAL A 449 -9.90 -13.96 20.72
C VAL A 449 -10.02 -12.50 20.31
N VAL A 450 -9.59 -12.17 19.09
CA VAL A 450 -9.70 -10.82 18.53
C VAL A 450 -10.98 -10.74 17.70
N VAL A 451 -11.83 -9.75 18.00
CA VAL A 451 -13.07 -9.46 17.26
C VAL A 451 -12.93 -8.10 16.60
N THR A 452 -12.81 -8.06 15.28
CA THR A 452 -12.52 -6.86 14.50
C THR A 452 -13.76 -6.40 13.73
N ASP A 453 -14.27 -5.21 14.03
CA ASP A 453 -15.26 -4.54 13.17
C ASP A 453 -14.56 -3.85 11.99
N MET A 454 -14.87 -4.29 10.78
CA MET A 454 -14.32 -3.76 9.53
C MET A 454 -15.24 -2.75 8.83
N LYS A 455 -16.38 -2.37 9.42
CA LYS A 455 -17.41 -1.55 8.76
C LYS A 455 -16.90 -0.28 8.07
N GLU A 456 -15.94 0.42 8.68
CA GLU A 456 -15.39 1.68 8.14
C GLU A 456 -14.13 1.47 7.28
N VAL A 457 -13.68 0.22 7.08
CA VAL A 457 -12.45 -0.11 6.33
C VAL A 457 -12.70 -0.01 4.82
N THR A 458 -12.46 1.17 4.27
CA THR A 458 -12.53 1.43 2.83
C THR A 458 -11.36 0.78 2.05
N PHE A 459 -11.51 0.64 0.72
CA PHE A 459 -10.46 0.08 -0.15
C PHE A 459 -9.15 0.87 -0.12
N SER A 460 -9.17 2.17 0.22
CA SER A 460 -7.95 2.96 0.36
C SER A 460 -7.08 2.48 1.53
N HIS A 461 -7.68 2.08 2.66
CA HIS A 461 -6.94 1.42 3.76
C HIS A 461 -6.26 0.13 3.30
N PHE A 462 -6.93 -0.66 2.46
CA PHE A 462 -6.35 -1.86 1.84
C PHE A 462 -5.14 -1.51 0.94
N THR A 463 -5.20 -0.43 0.15
CA THR A 463 -4.06 0.00 -0.67
C THR A 463 -2.85 0.49 0.13
N LYS A 464 -3.03 0.81 1.42
CA LYS A 464 -1.95 1.16 2.36
C LYS A 464 -1.35 -0.05 3.11
N LEU A 465 -1.76 -1.28 2.77
CA LEU A 465 -1.19 -2.51 3.31
C LEU A 465 0.11 -2.90 2.58
N GLY A 466 1.26 -2.47 3.10
CA GLY A 466 2.57 -2.88 2.58
C GLY A 466 2.85 -4.38 2.83
N VAL A 467 3.14 -5.13 1.77
CA VAL A 467 3.37 -6.59 1.82
C VAL A 467 4.49 -6.98 2.79
N VAL A 468 5.58 -6.20 2.82
CA VAL A 468 6.70 -6.41 3.77
C VAL A 468 6.24 -6.23 5.22
N HIS A 469 5.43 -5.20 5.50
CA HIS A 469 4.87 -4.98 6.84
C HIS A 469 3.90 -6.11 7.24
N ILE A 470 3.07 -6.60 6.31
CA ILE A 470 2.22 -7.79 6.55
C ILE A 470 3.11 -8.99 6.92
N LYS A 471 4.18 -9.26 6.16
CA LYS A 471 5.11 -10.36 6.45
C LYS A 471 5.78 -10.21 7.82
N LYS A 472 6.26 -9.02 8.17
CA LYS A 472 6.84 -8.71 9.49
C LYS A 472 5.82 -8.91 10.62
N PHE A 473 4.60 -8.38 10.47
CA PHE A 473 3.51 -8.51 11.45
C PHE A 473 3.09 -9.97 11.66
N PHE A 474 2.84 -10.71 10.58
CA PHE A 474 2.50 -12.13 10.70
C PHE A 474 3.67 -12.97 11.20
N TYR A 475 4.94 -12.61 10.97
CA TYR A 475 6.03 -13.31 11.63
C TYR A 475 6.00 -13.07 13.16
N TYR A 476 5.85 -11.82 13.61
CA TYR A 476 5.70 -11.46 15.03
C TYR A 476 4.57 -12.24 15.72
N LEU A 477 3.37 -12.20 15.14
CA LEU A 477 2.11 -12.68 15.72
C LEU A 477 2.07 -14.18 16.05
N GLN A 478 2.93 -15.01 15.43
CA GLN A 478 2.92 -16.48 15.51
C GLN A 478 4.33 -17.09 15.67
N HIS A 479 5.36 -16.29 16.00
CA HIS A 479 6.69 -16.74 16.39
C HIS A 479 7.28 -16.05 17.64
N ALA A 480 6.65 -14.99 18.14
CA ALA A 480 7.27 -14.09 19.12
C ALA A 480 6.29 -13.41 20.10
N MET A 481 5.11 -12.99 19.65
CA MET A 481 4.14 -12.36 20.56
C MET A 481 3.66 -13.38 21.62
N PRO A 482 3.79 -13.12 22.94
CA PRO A 482 3.55 -14.11 23.99
C PRO A 482 2.05 -14.33 24.29
N VAL A 483 1.25 -14.64 23.27
CA VAL A 483 -0.20 -14.87 23.39
C VAL A 483 -0.65 -16.14 22.66
N ARG A 484 -1.58 -16.89 23.27
CA ARG A 484 -2.21 -18.07 22.66
C ARG A 484 -3.44 -17.62 21.84
N ILE A 485 -3.28 -17.31 20.55
CA ILE A 485 -4.41 -16.91 19.70
C ILE A 485 -5.37 -18.10 19.50
N LYS A 486 -6.68 -17.87 19.72
CA LYS A 486 -7.76 -18.87 19.59
C LYS A 486 -8.87 -18.47 18.62
N GLY A 487 -8.92 -17.20 18.21
CA GLY A 487 -9.88 -16.70 17.22
C GLY A 487 -9.48 -15.34 16.66
N LEU A 488 -9.58 -15.18 15.35
CA LEU A 488 -9.48 -13.92 14.61
C LEU A 488 -10.79 -13.72 13.83
N HIS A 489 -11.76 -13.06 14.46
CA HIS A 489 -13.10 -12.86 13.94
C HIS A 489 -13.22 -11.50 13.26
N PHE A 490 -13.68 -11.47 12.02
CA PHE A 490 -13.91 -10.24 11.26
C PHE A 490 -15.39 -10.04 11.00
N LEU A 491 -15.92 -8.90 11.44
CA LEU A 491 -17.32 -8.48 11.34
C LEU A 491 -17.47 -7.36 10.30
N ASN A 492 -18.66 -7.23 9.71
CA ASN A 492 -18.99 -6.19 8.73
C ASN A 492 -17.96 -6.10 7.60
N ILE A 493 -17.53 -7.28 7.11
CA ILE A 493 -16.37 -7.39 6.22
C ILE A 493 -16.63 -6.68 4.88
N PRO A 494 -15.62 -5.97 4.32
CA PRO A 494 -15.80 -5.27 3.05
C PRO A 494 -15.91 -6.28 1.89
N ILE A 495 -16.54 -5.84 0.79
CA ILE A 495 -16.72 -6.64 -0.44
C ILE A 495 -15.40 -7.10 -1.12
N PHE A 496 -14.24 -6.63 -0.64
CA PHE A 496 -12.90 -7.00 -1.08
C PHE A 496 -12.11 -7.80 -0.03
N MET A 497 -12.78 -8.38 0.97
CA MET A 497 -12.13 -9.21 2.01
C MET A 497 -11.47 -10.47 1.42
N ASP A 498 -11.94 -10.95 0.27
CA ASP A 498 -11.27 -11.97 -0.56
C ASP A 498 -9.82 -11.58 -0.87
N LYS A 499 -9.59 -10.30 -1.21
CA LYS A 499 -8.27 -9.75 -1.58
C LYS A 499 -7.38 -9.58 -0.36
N ILE A 500 -7.96 -9.19 0.78
CA ILE A 500 -7.25 -9.16 2.07
C ILE A 500 -6.78 -10.56 2.44
N VAL A 501 -7.68 -11.56 2.41
CA VAL A 501 -7.33 -12.96 2.70
C VAL A 501 -6.28 -13.49 1.72
N GLY A 502 -6.43 -13.23 0.42
CA GLY A 502 -5.45 -13.60 -0.60
C GLY A 502 -4.07 -12.99 -0.37
N LEU A 503 -4.00 -11.76 0.15
CA LEU A 503 -2.76 -11.05 0.47
C LEU A 503 -2.07 -11.55 1.76
N ILE A 504 -2.83 -11.89 2.81
CA ILE A 504 -2.26 -12.33 4.10
C ILE A 504 -1.97 -13.83 4.16
N LYS A 505 -2.76 -14.66 3.45
CA LYS A 505 -2.68 -16.13 3.51
C LYS A 505 -1.27 -16.72 3.27
N PRO A 506 -0.43 -16.20 2.35
CA PRO A 506 0.95 -16.70 2.17
C PRO A 506 1.85 -16.54 3.40
N PHE A 507 1.47 -15.72 4.38
CA PHE A 507 2.24 -15.44 5.58
C PHE A 507 1.64 -16.07 6.85
N MET A 508 0.49 -16.73 6.77
CA MET A 508 -0.17 -17.39 7.91
C MET A 508 0.17 -18.88 7.97
N LYS A 509 0.56 -19.38 9.15
CA LYS A 509 0.59 -20.82 9.42
C LYS A 509 -0.81 -21.42 9.36
N GLY A 510 -0.90 -22.72 9.06
CA GLY A 510 -2.17 -23.45 9.04
C GLY A 510 -2.95 -23.34 10.35
N GLU A 511 -2.26 -23.40 11.50
CA GLU A 511 -2.85 -23.25 12.84
C GLU A 511 -3.54 -21.88 13.02
N LEU A 512 -2.89 -20.79 12.58
CA LEU A 512 -3.43 -19.44 12.67
C LEU A 512 -4.56 -19.20 11.65
N PHE A 513 -4.47 -19.82 10.47
CA PHE A 513 -5.50 -19.75 9.43
C PHE A 513 -6.77 -20.53 9.82
N GLN A 514 -6.63 -21.65 10.55
CA GLN A 514 -7.76 -22.43 11.06
C GLN A 514 -8.61 -21.68 12.11
N VAL A 515 -8.04 -20.66 12.78
CA VAL A 515 -8.77 -19.81 13.74
C VAL A 515 -9.19 -18.46 13.15
N LEU A 516 -9.12 -18.28 11.81
CA LEU A 516 -9.63 -17.10 11.13
C LEU A 516 -11.08 -17.30 10.71
N TYR A 517 -11.96 -16.40 11.16
CA TYR A 517 -13.40 -16.48 10.93
C TYR A 517 -13.92 -15.19 10.27
N LEU A 518 -14.61 -15.34 9.14
CA LEU A 518 -15.26 -14.23 8.44
C LEU A 518 -16.77 -14.29 8.67
N HIS A 519 -17.34 -13.21 9.19
CA HIS A 519 -18.76 -13.10 9.46
C HIS A 519 -19.42 -12.21 8.41
N THR A 520 -20.03 -12.86 7.41
CA THR A 520 -20.76 -12.23 6.30
C THR A 520 -22.16 -11.72 6.67
N ASP A 521 -22.74 -12.30 7.72
CA ASP A 521 -24.14 -12.15 8.09
C ASP A 521 -24.30 -11.54 9.49
N LYS A 522 -25.46 -11.76 10.11
CA LYS A 522 -25.74 -11.35 11.49
C LYS A 522 -24.69 -11.86 12.50
N LEU A 523 -24.56 -11.11 13.60
CA LEU A 523 -23.70 -11.42 14.75
C LEU A 523 -23.99 -12.80 15.39
N ASP A 524 -25.13 -13.40 15.09
CA ASP A 524 -25.53 -14.78 15.47
C ASP A 524 -24.45 -15.83 15.14
N THR A 525 -23.64 -15.59 14.09
CA THR A 525 -22.52 -16.46 13.72
C THR A 525 -21.28 -16.29 14.62
N LEU A 526 -21.06 -15.10 15.20
CA LEU A 526 -20.00 -14.84 16.19
C LEU A 526 -20.38 -15.40 17.56
N TYR A 527 -21.66 -15.37 17.95
CA TYR A 527 -22.13 -15.83 19.27
C TYR A 527 -21.90 -17.33 19.56
N LYS A 528 -21.43 -18.09 18.57
CA LYS A 528 -20.91 -19.46 18.72
C LYS A 528 -19.54 -19.53 19.41
N TYR A 529 -18.76 -18.44 19.34
CA TYR A 529 -17.35 -18.35 19.79
C TYR A 529 -17.15 -17.29 20.87
N VAL A 530 -17.84 -16.15 20.75
CA VAL A 530 -17.77 -15.06 21.72
C VAL A 530 -19.19 -14.79 22.25
N PRO A 531 -19.47 -15.07 23.54
CA PRO A 531 -20.78 -14.83 24.11
C PRO A 531 -21.21 -13.37 23.94
N LYS A 532 -22.50 -13.14 23.68
CA LYS A 532 -23.04 -11.81 23.34
C LYS A 532 -22.75 -10.79 24.43
N GLU A 533 -22.91 -11.21 25.68
CA GLU A 533 -22.63 -10.46 26.89
C GLU A 533 -21.18 -9.96 26.99
N CYS A 534 -20.23 -10.56 26.26
CA CYS A 534 -18.82 -10.18 26.23
C CYS A 534 -18.48 -9.11 25.18
N LEU A 535 -19.45 -8.61 24.40
CA LEU A 535 -19.25 -7.54 23.40
C LEU A 535 -19.62 -6.15 23.93
N PRO A 536 -19.16 -5.05 23.27
CA PRO A 536 -19.67 -3.70 23.54
C PRO A 536 -21.18 -3.62 23.33
N ARG A 537 -21.86 -2.77 24.10
CA ARG A 537 -23.32 -2.55 23.97
C ARG A 537 -23.78 -2.07 22.59
N ASP A 538 -22.90 -1.43 21.81
CA ASP A 538 -23.16 -1.07 20.40
C ASP A 538 -23.38 -2.29 19.50
N TYR A 539 -22.94 -3.48 19.93
CA TYR A 539 -23.14 -4.79 19.30
C TYR A 539 -24.13 -5.67 20.10
N GLY A 540 -24.89 -5.05 21.00
CA GLY A 540 -25.91 -5.67 21.84
C GLY A 540 -25.38 -6.46 23.04
N GLY A 541 -24.10 -6.34 23.41
CA GLY A 541 -23.53 -6.95 24.60
C GLY A 541 -23.63 -6.10 25.87
N ASP A 542 -23.02 -6.56 26.97
CA ASP A 542 -23.08 -5.86 28.27
C ASP A 542 -21.93 -4.88 28.48
N MET A 543 -20.88 -4.95 27.64
CA MET A 543 -19.66 -4.18 27.86
C MET A 543 -19.87 -2.69 27.53
N ASP A 544 -18.93 -1.88 27.97
CA ASP A 544 -18.95 -0.43 27.72
C ASP A 544 -18.99 -0.10 26.23
N SER A 545 -19.61 1.03 25.90
CA SER A 545 -19.74 1.46 24.51
C SER A 545 -18.38 1.72 23.88
N VAL A 546 -18.26 1.53 22.57
CA VAL A 546 -17.05 1.81 21.78
C VAL A 546 -16.46 3.19 22.13
N GLN A 547 -17.29 4.23 22.25
CA GLN A 547 -16.84 5.58 22.63
C GLN A 547 -16.22 5.68 24.04
N ASN A 548 -16.61 4.83 24.98
CA ASN A 548 -15.99 4.79 26.31
C ASN A 548 -14.73 3.91 26.30
N LEU A 549 -14.74 2.81 25.56
CA LEU A 549 -13.57 1.94 25.38
C LEU A 549 -12.38 2.69 24.74
N ILE A 550 -12.63 3.60 23.79
CA ILE A 550 -11.61 4.50 23.22
C ILE A 550 -11.00 5.40 24.31
N LYS A 551 -11.84 6.01 25.16
CA LYS A 551 -11.37 6.85 26.28
C LYS A 551 -10.55 6.04 27.29
N ILE A 552 -10.99 4.81 27.60
CA ILE A 552 -10.29 3.89 28.51
C ILE A 552 -8.94 3.48 27.94
N GLN A 553 -8.87 3.08 26.66
CA GLN A 553 -7.61 2.75 25.98
C GLN A 553 -6.63 3.92 26.03
N ASN A 554 -7.05 5.09 25.54
CA ASN A 554 -6.17 6.24 25.41
C ASN A 554 -5.71 6.74 26.79
N LYS A 555 -6.59 6.74 27.79
CA LYS A 555 -6.23 7.03 29.19
C LYS A 555 -5.19 6.05 29.72
N ASN A 556 -5.44 4.74 29.59
CA ASN A 556 -4.52 3.71 30.11
C ASN A 556 -3.14 3.77 29.43
N ILE A 557 -3.10 4.00 28.12
CA ILE A 557 -1.84 4.19 27.37
C ILE A 557 -1.09 5.45 27.86
N LEU A 558 -1.78 6.59 28.02
CA LEU A 558 -1.18 7.84 28.50
C LEU A 558 -0.69 7.77 29.96
N GLU A 559 -1.46 7.15 30.86
CA GLU A 559 -1.05 6.93 32.25
C GLU A 559 0.16 5.99 32.37
N ASN A 560 0.35 5.08 31.41
CA ASN A 560 1.51 4.19 31.32
C ASN A 560 2.58 4.67 30.31
N ALA A 561 2.62 5.96 29.97
CA ALA A 561 3.59 6.50 29.00
C ALA A 561 5.05 6.13 29.28
N GLN A 562 5.46 6.08 30.56
CA GLN A 562 6.84 5.73 30.91
C GLN A 562 7.16 4.26 30.68
N TYR A 563 6.19 3.34 30.80
CA TYR A 563 6.39 1.92 30.47
C TYR A 563 6.82 1.77 29.01
N PHE A 564 6.15 2.44 28.07
CA PHE A 564 6.52 2.39 26.66
C PHE A 564 7.90 3.00 26.37
N VAL A 565 8.31 4.03 27.11
CA VAL A 565 9.65 4.66 26.99
C VAL A 565 10.76 3.74 27.47
N GLU A 566 10.55 2.96 28.53
CA GLU A 566 11.54 1.97 28.98
C GLU A 566 11.52 0.71 28.10
N ASP A 567 10.35 0.22 27.73
CA ASP A 567 10.13 -0.94 26.86
C ASP A 567 10.71 -0.72 25.44
N GLU A 568 10.72 0.50 24.92
CA GLU A 568 11.39 0.84 23.64
C GLU A 568 12.93 0.72 23.70
N LYS A 569 13.55 0.84 24.88
CA LYS A 569 15.02 0.67 25.04
C LYS A 569 15.45 -0.80 25.07
N ARG A 570 14.50 -1.73 25.19
CA ARG A 570 14.76 -3.17 25.42
C ARG A 570 14.91 -3.89 24.08
N ILE A 571 16.00 -3.57 23.40
CA ILE A 571 16.39 -4.12 22.09
C ILE A 571 17.55 -5.11 22.23
N VAL A 572 17.64 -6.03 21.28
CA VAL A 572 18.77 -6.95 21.11
C VAL A 572 20.00 -6.24 20.55
N ASP A 573 21.16 -6.50 21.15
CA ASP A 573 22.46 -6.18 20.57
C ASP A 573 23.01 -7.39 19.79
N GLU A 574 22.69 -7.44 18.50
CA GLU A 574 23.11 -8.51 17.59
C GLU A 574 24.63 -8.63 17.43
N SER A 575 25.44 -7.66 17.89
CA SER A 575 26.91 -7.79 17.92
C SER A 575 27.42 -8.70 19.06
N LYS A 576 26.59 -8.95 20.08
CA LYS A 576 26.88 -9.82 21.22
C LYS A 576 26.24 -11.21 21.11
N ARG A 577 25.62 -11.55 19.97
CA ARG A 577 24.92 -12.83 19.80
C ARG A 577 25.92 -13.97 19.65
N ASP A 578 25.72 -15.03 20.43
CA ASP A 578 26.43 -16.30 20.22
C ASP A 578 25.96 -16.96 18.92
N GLY A 579 26.77 -16.83 17.86
CA GLY A 579 26.51 -17.41 16.53
C GLY A 579 26.47 -16.35 15.42
N LYS A 580 25.60 -16.56 14.42
CA LYS A 580 25.40 -15.58 13.33
C LYS A 580 24.41 -14.49 13.79
N PRO A 581 24.75 -13.19 13.69
CA PRO A 581 23.79 -12.09 13.84
C PRO A 581 22.57 -12.27 12.93
N LYS A 582 21.37 -11.99 13.45
CA LYS A 582 20.11 -12.03 12.70
C LYS A 582 19.87 -10.72 11.96
N SER A 583 19.36 -10.78 10.73
CA SER A 583 18.99 -9.61 9.92
C SER A 583 17.59 -9.71 9.32
N ASP A 584 17.07 -8.60 8.80
CA ASP A 584 15.82 -8.54 8.03
C ASP A 584 15.80 -9.54 6.86
N ASN A 585 16.97 -9.82 6.27
CA ASN A 585 17.09 -10.77 5.17
C ASN A 585 17.04 -12.22 5.65
N ASP A 586 17.63 -12.53 6.80
CA ASP A 586 17.61 -13.89 7.39
C ASP A 586 16.22 -14.29 7.88
N ILE A 587 15.46 -13.33 8.43
CA ILE A 587 14.14 -13.59 9.02
C ILE A 587 13.00 -13.36 8.01
N PHE A 588 13.01 -12.25 7.29
CA PHE A 588 11.90 -11.86 6.41
C PHE A 588 12.19 -12.10 4.92
N GLY A 589 13.42 -12.46 4.53
CA GLY A 589 13.76 -12.75 3.13
C GLY A 589 13.50 -11.59 2.18
N VAL A 590 13.78 -10.35 2.62
CA VAL A 590 13.54 -9.10 1.88
C VAL A 590 14.75 -8.71 0.98
N GLY A 591 15.82 -9.51 1.01
CA GLY A 591 17.09 -9.20 0.36
C GLY A 591 17.06 -9.32 -1.16
N GLY A 592 17.02 -8.17 -1.85
CA GLY A 592 17.46 -8.06 -3.24
C GLY A 592 18.93 -8.51 -3.37
N GLY A 593 19.22 -9.30 -4.40
CA GLY A 593 20.40 -10.16 -4.44
C GLY A 593 21.76 -9.44 -4.41
N ARG A 594 22.63 -9.90 -3.50
CA ARG A 594 24.09 -9.96 -3.70
C ARG A 594 24.69 -11.05 -2.79
N GLU A 595 24.74 -12.28 -3.30
CA GLU A 595 25.71 -13.25 -2.81
C GLU A 595 27.10 -12.71 -3.12
N THR A 596 27.75 -12.10 -2.12
CA THR A 596 29.16 -11.74 -2.25
C THR A 596 29.96 -13.03 -2.12
N ASN A 597 30.30 -13.60 -3.28
CA ASN A 597 31.04 -14.85 -3.43
C ASN A 597 32.50 -14.67 -2.95
N ARG A 598 32.68 -14.53 -1.64
CA ARG A 598 33.99 -14.58 -0.95
C ARG A 598 34.45 -16.02 -0.95
N GLY A 599 34.93 -16.46 -2.11
CA GLY A 599 35.60 -17.74 -2.26
C GLY A 599 36.79 -17.86 -1.31
N ARG A 600 37.13 -19.09 -0.96
CA ARG A 600 38.43 -19.42 -0.35
C ARG A 600 39.54 -18.98 -1.32
N ILE A 601 40.48 -18.18 -0.85
CA ILE A 601 41.75 -18.65 -0.27
C ILE A 601 42.16 -17.64 0.81
#